data_AF-A5AIF2-F1
#
_entry.id   AF-A5AIF2-F1
#
_cell.length_a   1.000
_cell.length_b   1.000
_cell.length_c   1.000
_cell.angle_alpha   90.00
_cell.angle_beta   90.00
_cell.angle_gamma   90.00
#
_symmetry.space_group_name_H-M   'P 1'
#
loop_
_entity.id
_entity.type
_entity.pdbx_description
1 polymer ?
#
loop_
_entity_poly.entity_id
_entity_poly.type
_entity_poly.pdbx_seq_one_letter_code
_entity_poly.pdbx_strand_id
1 'polypeptide(L)'
;MFPVFSYVTFFFLLLSFSCFPARIIPDYLTELTVDGHNDTWRFFERFLDTGKGSQVSGMSELKKYFQRFGYLPVPNTNFTDVFDSRFETAVIMYQTKLGLPVSGKLDSKTITAIVSPRCGVSDTTPLEDVHETRHFAYFYGKPRWARVPPMTLTYSFSRENMIESLNSSEMKSVFERAFSRWASVIPVNFTETEDFGSADIKIGFYSGDHGDGEPFDGVLGVLAHAFSPQNGRFHFDRAETWTVDFESEKSRVAIDLESVATHEIGHILGLAHSSVKEAVMYPSLSPRRKKVDLKRDDVEGVQALYGPNPNFKFSSLMESDISSNRAVGLQIRPSRRTCGKFSRARNNETGRGLGKQFTKYFRFYRDEYFYSL
;
A
#
# COMPACT_ATOMS: atom_id res chain seq x y z
N MET A 1 -35.98 -85.19 37.04
CA MET A 1 -36.56 -85.19 35.68
C MET A 1 -36.74 -83.74 35.30
N PHE A 2 -35.86 -83.20 34.46
CA PHE A 2 -35.90 -81.78 34.02
C PHE A 2 -37.07 -81.55 33.06
N PRO A 3 -37.62 -80.33 33.06
CA PRO A 3 -37.65 -79.60 31.80
C PRO A 3 -37.07 -78.19 31.94
N VAL A 4 -36.25 -77.87 30.95
CA VAL A 4 -35.66 -76.57 30.66
C VAL A 4 -36.76 -75.70 30.04
N PHE A 5 -36.97 -74.48 30.55
CA PHE A 5 -37.62 -73.43 29.77
C PHE A 5 -36.84 -72.12 29.88
N SER A 6 -36.69 -71.55 28.68
CA SER A 6 -35.76 -70.51 28.28
C SER A 6 -36.14 -69.14 28.83
N TYR A 7 -35.14 -68.41 29.34
CA TYR A 7 -35.22 -67.00 29.69
C TYR A 7 -35.16 -66.14 28.42
N VAL A 8 -36.13 -65.24 28.23
CA VAL A 8 -36.00 -64.11 27.30
C VAL A 8 -35.99 -62.83 28.14
N THR A 9 -34.80 -62.41 28.55
CA THR A 9 -34.57 -61.08 29.12
C THR A 9 -34.45 -60.06 27.99
N PHE A 10 -35.38 -59.12 27.92
CA PHE A 10 -35.33 -57.98 27.00
C PHE A 10 -34.27 -56.98 27.49
N PHE A 11 -33.10 -56.96 26.85
CA PHE A 11 -32.06 -55.96 27.10
C PHE A 11 -32.44 -54.67 26.34
N PHE A 12 -32.82 -53.61 27.05
CA PHE A 12 -32.89 -52.27 26.48
C PHE A 12 -31.46 -51.73 26.30
N LEU A 13 -30.95 -51.80 25.08
CA LEU A 13 -29.75 -51.09 24.65
C LEU A 13 -30.09 -49.60 24.43
N LEU A 14 -29.76 -48.76 25.40
CA LEU A 14 -29.68 -47.30 25.22
C LEU A 14 -28.44 -46.99 24.38
N LEU A 15 -28.59 -47.00 23.06
CA LEU A 15 -27.62 -46.42 22.12
C LEU A 15 -27.83 -44.90 22.09
N SER A 16 -27.00 -44.17 22.84
CA SER A 16 -26.85 -42.73 22.68
C SER A 16 -26.15 -42.42 21.36
N PHE A 17 -26.92 -42.33 20.27
CA PHE A 17 -26.47 -41.72 19.03
C PHE A 17 -26.59 -40.20 19.14
N SER A 18 -25.45 -39.52 19.25
CA SER A 18 -25.32 -38.09 18.99
C SER A 18 -25.46 -37.87 17.48
N CYS A 19 -26.69 -37.87 16.96
CA CYS A 19 -26.96 -37.42 15.60
C CYS A 19 -26.96 -35.90 15.58
N PHE A 20 -25.87 -35.33 15.07
CA PHE A 20 -25.81 -33.96 14.60
C PHE A 20 -26.97 -33.70 13.64
N PRO A 21 -27.65 -32.53 13.70
CA PRO A 21 -28.56 -32.16 12.64
C PRO A 21 -27.75 -32.03 11.34
N ALA A 22 -28.04 -32.89 10.37
CA ALA A 22 -27.60 -32.72 8.99
C ALA A 22 -28.12 -31.37 8.51
N ARG A 23 -27.23 -30.40 8.37
CA ARG A 23 -27.54 -29.11 7.77
C ARG A 23 -27.81 -29.39 6.30
N ILE A 24 -29.08 -29.35 5.91
CA ILE A 24 -29.50 -29.34 4.51
C ILE A 24 -28.85 -28.10 3.90
N ILE A 25 -27.82 -28.30 3.08
CA ILE A 25 -27.26 -27.25 2.23
C ILE A 25 -28.31 -27.01 1.15
N PRO A 26 -28.91 -25.81 1.02
CA PRO A 26 -29.69 -25.50 -0.15
C PRO A 26 -28.75 -25.50 -1.34
N ASP A 27 -29.01 -26.39 -2.29
CA ASP A 27 -28.39 -26.43 -3.61
C ASP A 27 -28.95 -25.26 -4.42
N TYR A 28 -28.45 -24.07 -4.11
CA TYR A 28 -28.58 -22.89 -4.92
C TYR A 28 -27.33 -22.04 -4.68
N LEU A 29 -26.24 -22.46 -5.32
CA LEU A 29 -25.27 -21.49 -5.79
C LEU A 29 -26.04 -20.56 -6.73
N THR A 30 -26.54 -19.45 -6.18
CA THR A 30 -26.75 -18.24 -6.97
C THR A 30 -25.46 -18.07 -7.75
N GLU A 31 -25.55 -18.35 -9.04
CA GLU A 31 -24.64 -17.89 -10.07
C GLU A 31 -24.54 -16.38 -9.87
N LEU A 32 -23.55 -15.98 -9.07
CA LEU A 32 -23.12 -14.60 -8.98
C LEU A 32 -22.69 -14.28 -10.40
N THR A 33 -23.54 -13.54 -11.10
CA THR A 33 -23.20 -12.90 -12.36
C THR A 33 -21.84 -12.25 -12.19
N VAL A 34 -20.84 -12.89 -12.79
CA VAL A 34 -19.44 -12.47 -12.83
C VAL A 34 -19.45 -11.16 -13.58
N ASP A 35 -19.44 -10.05 -12.85
CA ASP A 35 -19.07 -8.77 -13.42
C ASP A 35 -17.60 -8.89 -13.83
N GLY A 36 -17.36 -8.92 -15.14
CA GLY A 36 -16.13 -9.37 -15.80
C GLY A 36 -14.94 -8.44 -15.62
N HIS A 37 -14.55 -8.17 -14.38
CA HIS A 37 -13.32 -7.45 -14.06
C HIS A 37 -12.27 -8.47 -13.58
N ASN A 38 -11.30 -8.73 -14.47
CA ASN A 38 -10.20 -9.66 -14.30
C ASN A 38 -9.12 -9.07 -13.36
N ASP A 39 -9.46 -8.85 -12.09
CA ASP A 39 -8.54 -8.36 -11.05
C ASP A 39 -7.47 -9.41 -10.74
N THR A 40 -6.22 -9.09 -11.08
CA THR A 40 -5.07 -10.01 -11.07
C THR A 40 -4.89 -10.79 -9.76
N TRP A 41 -5.08 -10.16 -8.60
CA TRP A 41 -4.75 -10.78 -7.30
C TRP A 41 -5.94 -11.05 -6.39
N ARG A 42 -7.15 -10.70 -6.81
CA ARG A 42 -8.36 -10.93 -6.01
C ARG A 42 -8.54 -12.38 -5.56
N PHE A 43 -8.07 -13.35 -6.33
CA PHE A 43 -8.15 -14.77 -5.96
C PHE A 43 -7.38 -15.12 -4.67
N PHE A 44 -6.43 -14.29 -4.22
CA PHE A 44 -5.73 -14.47 -2.95
C PHE A 44 -6.62 -14.27 -1.72
N GLU A 45 -7.81 -13.67 -1.85
CA GLU A 45 -8.79 -13.55 -0.75
C GLU A 45 -9.14 -14.89 -0.10
N ARG A 46 -9.05 -16.00 -0.87
CA ARG A 46 -9.30 -17.36 -0.37
C ARG A 46 -8.37 -17.82 0.76
N PHE A 47 -7.25 -17.13 0.97
CA PHE A 47 -6.28 -17.47 2.01
C PHE A 47 -6.51 -16.76 3.35
N LEU A 48 -7.64 -16.05 3.48
CA LEU A 48 -8.05 -15.40 4.72
C LEU A 48 -8.00 -16.36 5.91
N ASP A 49 -7.39 -15.89 7.00
CA ASP A 49 -7.24 -16.58 8.28
C ASP A 49 -6.39 -17.88 8.23
N THR A 50 -5.70 -18.12 7.12
CA THR A 50 -4.71 -19.21 7.05
C THR A 50 -3.41 -18.83 7.77
N GLY A 51 -2.71 -19.86 8.25
CA GLY A 51 -1.43 -19.72 8.94
C GLY A 51 -0.61 -20.99 8.82
N LYS A 52 0.50 -21.04 9.55
CA LYS A 52 1.42 -22.16 9.51
C LYS A 52 0.73 -23.51 9.74
N GLY A 53 1.06 -24.47 8.87
CA GLY A 53 0.49 -25.81 8.86
C GLY A 53 -0.74 -25.96 7.98
N SER A 54 -1.35 -24.87 7.51
CA SER A 54 -2.41 -24.94 6.50
C SER A 54 -1.87 -25.42 5.15
N GLN A 55 -2.69 -26.14 4.38
CA GLN A 55 -2.41 -26.48 2.98
C GLN A 55 -3.64 -26.08 2.16
N VAL A 56 -3.48 -25.09 1.29
CA VAL A 56 -4.57 -24.55 0.47
C VAL A 56 -4.09 -24.43 -0.96
N SER A 57 -4.90 -24.91 -1.91
CA SER A 57 -4.54 -24.92 -3.32
C SER A 57 -4.15 -23.53 -3.83
N GLY A 58 -3.03 -23.46 -4.54
CA GLY A 58 -2.43 -22.26 -5.13
C GLY A 58 -1.78 -21.29 -4.14
N MET A 59 -1.51 -21.73 -2.91
CA MET A 59 -0.64 -21.01 -1.97
C MET A 59 0.79 -20.84 -2.54
N SER A 60 1.21 -21.76 -3.41
CA SER A 60 2.43 -21.63 -4.23
C SER A 60 2.46 -20.35 -5.07
N GLU A 61 1.34 -19.93 -5.65
CA GLU A 61 1.25 -18.66 -6.39
C GLU A 61 1.36 -17.44 -5.48
N LEU A 62 0.78 -17.50 -4.28
CA LEU A 62 0.97 -16.44 -3.28
C LEU A 62 2.45 -16.36 -2.86
N LYS A 63 3.14 -17.48 -2.72
CA LYS A 63 4.58 -17.47 -2.44
C LYS A 63 5.40 -16.82 -3.56
N LYS A 64 4.99 -16.94 -4.83
CA LYS A 64 5.60 -16.20 -5.95
C LYS A 64 5.38 -14.70 -5.84
N TYR A 65 4.20 -14.25 -5.40
CA TYR A 65 3.97 -12.83 -5.06
C TYR A 65 4.97 -12.35 -4.00
N PHE A 66 5.14 -13.11 -2.91
CA PHE A 66 6.10 -12.75 -1.86
C PHE A 66 7.56 -12.78 -2.35
N GLN A 67 7.88 -13.69 -3.27
CA GLN A 67 9.18 -13.71 -3.93
C GLN A 67 9.41 -12.47 -4.79
N ARG A 68 8.41 -12.06 -5.60
CA ARG A 68 8.47 -10.88 -6.47
C ARG A 68 8.82 -9.61 -5.69
N PHE A 69 8.20 -9.43 -4.52
CA PHE A 69 8.45 -8.26 -3.66
C PHE A 69 9.59 -8.46 -2.64
N GLY A 70 10.37 -9.55 -2.79
CA GLY A 70 11.62 -9.78 -2.09
C GLY A 70 11.52 -10.46 -0.71
N TYR A 71 10.32 -10.71 -0.19
CA TYR A 71 10.09 -11.33 1.12
C TYR A 71 10.41 -12.82 1.18
N LEU A 72 10.50 -13.49 0.03
CA LEU A 72 10.78 -14.90 -0.05
C LEU A 72 11.87 -15.19 -1.11
N PRO A 73 13.12 -14.75 -0.88
CA PRO A 73 14.20 -14.89 -1.85
C PRO A 73 14.66 -16.37 -1.85
N VAL A 74 14.21 -17.14 -2.83
CA VAL A 74 14.61 -18.53 -3.02
C VAL A 74 15.13 -18.75 -4.44
N PRO A 75 16.26 -19.47 -4.61
CA PRO A 75 16.77 -19.80 -5.94
C PRO A 75 15.84 -20.71 -6.76
N ASN A 76 15.01 -21.53 -6.09
CA ASN A 76 14.11 -22.48 -6.74
C ASN A 76 12.64 -22.07 -6.57
N THR A 77 11.93 -21.87 -7.68
CA THR A 77 10.53 -21.45 -7.79
C THR A 77 9.52 -22.56 -7.49
N ASN A 78 9.97 -23.75 -7.07
CA ASN A 78 9.11 -24.89 -6.73
C ASN A 78 8.46 -24.72 -5.36
N PHE A 79 7.64 -23.70 -5.23
CA PHE A 79 6.82 -23.50 -4.04
C PHE A 79 5.74 -24.57 -3.95
N THR A 80 5.56 -25.11 -2.75
CA THR A 80 4.44 -25.99 -2.43
C THR A 80 3.26 -25.18 -1.90
N ASP A 81 2.08 -25.79 -1.92
CA ASP A 81 0.85 -25.21 -1.40
C ASP A 81 0.72 -25.25 0.15
N VAL A 82 1.79 -25.67 0.85
CA VAL A 82 1.83 -25.73 2.31
C VAL A 82 2.29 -24.39 2.87
N PHE A 83 1.57 -23.84 3.83
CA PHE A 83 2.01 -22.69 4.63
C PHE A 83 3.08 -23.17 5.64
N ASP A 84 4.34 -23.17 5.20
CA ASP A 84 5.48 -23.62 5.99
C ASP A 84 6.03 -22.51 6.91
N SER A 85 6.99 -22.87 7.77
CA SER A 85 7.63 -21.92 8.70
C SER A 85 8.39 -20.79 7.98
N ARG A 86 8.85 -21.03 6.76
CA ARG A 86 9.59 -20.02 5.99
C ARG A 86 8.62 -18.97 5.47
N PHE A 87 7.47 -19.40 4.98
CA PHE A 87 6.43 -18.48 4.54
C PHE A 87 5.83 -17.68 5.70
N GLU A 88 5.71 -18.27 6.89
CA GLU A 88 5.38 -17.53 8.12
C GLU A 88 6.36 -16.38 8.38
N THR A 89 7.67 -16.62 8.28
CA THR A 89 8.68 -15.56 8.39
C THR A 89 8.49 -14.48 7.31
N ALA A 90 8.24 -14.87 6.06
CA ALA A 90 8.00 -13.90 4.97
C ALA A 90 6.75 -13.04 5.22
N VAL A 91 5.67 -13.63 5.77
CA VAL A 91 4.46 -12.90 6.16
C VAL A 91 4.75 -11.92 7.31
N ILE A 92 5.53 -12.33 8.31
CA ILE A 92 5.96 -11.44 9.40
C ILE A 92 6.78 -10.26 8.86
N MET A 93 7.71 -10.52 7.94
CA MET A 93 8.51 -9.47 7.30
C MET A 93 7.64 -8.50 6.49
N TYR A 94 6.70 -9.01 5.70
CA TYR A 94 5.73 -8.21 4.95
C TYR A 94 4.88 -7.32 5.87
N GLN A 95 4.34 -7.89 6.94
CA GLN A 95 3.54 -7.15 7.92
C GLN A 95 4.37 -6.05 8.58
N THR A 96 5.59 -6.37 8.99
CA THR A 96 6.50 -5.40 9.62
C THR A 96 6.84 -4.26 8.65
N LYS A 97 7.25 -4.59 7.43
CA LYS A 97 7.66 -3.62 6.40
C LYS A 97 6.54 -2.68 6.00
N LEU A 98 5.30 -3.16 5.94
CA LEU A 98 4.13 -2.36 5.57
C LEU A 98 3.39 -1.75 6.77
N GLY A 99 3.96 -1.81 7.98
CA GLY A 99 3.33 -1.24 9.18
C GLY A 99 1.99 -1.88 9.55
N LEU A 100 1.78 -3.15 9.19
CA LEU A 100 0.59 -3.94 9.53
C LEU A 100 0.75 -4.58 10.93
N PRO A 101 -0.35 -4.97 11.59
CA PRO A 101 -0.26 -5.79 12.79
C PRO A 101 0.49 -7.10 12.50
N VAL A 102 1.56 -7.36 13.26
CA VAL A 102 2.41 -8.52 13.05
C VAL A 102 1.80 -9.74 13.74
N SER A 103 1.16 -10.59 12.96
CA SER A 103 0.48 -11.82 13.41
C SER A 103 1.12 -13.10 12.89
N GLY A 104 1.91 -13.01 11.81
CA GLY A 104 2.43 -14.16 11.06
C GLY A 104 1.35 -14.97 10.32
N LYS A 105 0.12 -14.47 10.29
CA LYS A 105 -1.02 -15.10 9.62
C LYS A 105 -1.52 -14.24 8.47
N LEU A 106 -2.19 -14.86 7.51
CA LEU A 106 -2.89 -14.16 6.43
C LEU A 106 -4.24 -13.63 6.93
N ASP A 107 -4.19 -12.75 7.93
CA ASP A 107 -5.36 -12.08 8.49
C ASP A 107 -5.98 -11.08 7.52
N SER A 108 -7.17 -10.58 7.85
CA SER A 108 -7.93 -9.66 6.99
C SER A 108 -7.12 -8.44 6.55
N LYS A 109 -6.32 -7.82 7.44
CA LYS A 109 -5.52 -6.63 7.08
C LYS A 109 -4.38 -6.99 6.14
N THR A 110 -3.77 -8.15 6.34
CA THR A 110 -2.70 -8.67 5.50
C THR A 110 -3.21 -9.02 4.11
N ILE A 111 -4.34 -9.74 4.01
CA ILE A 111 -4.96 -10.07 2.73
C ILE A 111 -5.42 -8.81 1.97
N THR A 112 -6.05 -7.85 2.65
CA THR A 112 -6.41 -6.57 2.03
C THR A 112 -5.18 -5.83 1.48
N ALA A 113 -4.02 -5.90 2.13
CA ALA A 113 -2.79 -5.31 1.61
C ALA A 113 -2.24 -6.10 0.40
N ILE A 114 -2.27 -7.43 0.46
CA ILE A 114 -1.79 -8.32 -0.62
C ILE A 114 -2.57 -8.09 -1.92
N VAL A 115 -3.90 -8.00 -1.84
CA VAL A 115 -4.76 -7.82 -3.03
C VAL A 115 -4.90 -6.36 -3.46
N SER A 116 -4.36 -5.42 -2.69
CA SER A 116 -4.37 -4.01 -3.11
C SER A 116 -3.40 -3.81 -4.27
N PRO A 117 -3.81 -3.09 -5.32
CA PRO A 117 -2.89 -2.66 -6.37
C PRO A 117 -1.73 -1.86 -5.77
N ARG A 118 -0.55 -1.98 -6.38
CA ARG A 118 0.70 -1.44 -5.82
C ARG A 118 1.76 -1.18 -6.89
N CYS A 119 2.83 -0.50 -6.48
CA CYS A 119 4.08 -0.42 -7.23
C CYS A 119 4.75 -1.80 -7.34
N GLY A 120 5.37 -2.05 -8.49
CA GLY A 120 6.10 -3.27 -8.86
C GLY A 120 7.51 -3.36 -8.30
N VAL A 121 8.05 -2.27 -7.74
CA VAL A 121 9.40 -2.26 -7.17
C VAL A 121 9.45 -3.14 -5.90
N SER A 122 10.53 -3.92 -5.74
CA SER A 122 10.70 -4.79 -4.57
C SER A 122 10.77 -3.99 -3.27
N ASP A 123 10.13 -4.50 -2.21
CA ASP A 123 10.14 -3.88 -0.88
C ASP A 123 11.46 -4.12 -0.13
N THR A 124 12.12 -5.23 -0.46
CA THR A 124 13.36 -5.68 0.17
C THR A 124 14.39 -6.02 -0.90
N THR A 125 15.64 -5.58 -0.71
CA THR A 125 16.76 -6.04 -1.52
C THR A 125 17.35 -7.33 -0.91
N PRO A 126 17.96 -8.24 -1.72
CA PRO A 126 18.54 -9.50 -1.23
C PRO A 126 19.65 -9.34 -0.18
N LEU A 127 20.22 -8.14 -0.10
CA LEU A 127 21.08 -7.66 0.97
C LEU A 127 20.19 -6.76 1.83
N GLU A 128 20.05 -7.05 3.12
CA GLU A 128 19.20 -6.35 4.09
C GLU A 128 19.62 -4.89 4.36
N ASP A 129 19.89 -4.09 3.32
CA ASP A 129 20.41 -2.73 3.45
C ASP A 129 19.48 -1.68 2.84
N VAL A 130 18.18 -1.81 3.06
CA VAL A 130 17.30 -0.62 3.05
C VAL A 130 17.55 0.10 4.37
N HIS A 131 18.23 1.24 4.35
CA HIS A 131 18.39 2.07 5.54
C HIS A 131 17.05 2.71 5.90
N GLU A 132 16.26 2.01 6.70
CA GLU A 132 15.08 2.55 7.35
C GLU A 132 15.52 3.36 8.57
N THR A 133 15.42 4.67 8.47
CA THR A 133 15.19 5.46 9.68
C THR A 133 13.70 5.39 9.98
N ARG A 134 13.26 5.63 11.23
CA ARG A 134 11.84 5.56 11.63
C ARG A 134 10.89 6.50 10.85
N HIS A 135 11.38 7.23 9.83
CA HIS A 135 10.67 8.27 9.10
C HIS A 135 10.90 8.29 7.57
N PHE A 136 11.69 7.39 6.95
CA PHE A 136 11.85 7.26 5.48
C PHE A 136 12.84 6.14 5.09
N ALA A 137 12.82 5.70 3.82
CA ALA A 137 13.66 4.61 3.30
C ALA A 137 14.40 4.97 1.98
N TYR A 138 15.60 4.39 1.80
CA TYR A 138 16.37 4.44 0.55
C TYR A 138 16.82 3.07 0.09
N PHE A 139 17.05 2.91 -1.21
CA PHE A 139 17.81 1.77 -1.69
C PHE A 139 19.25 1.80 -1.16
N TYR A 140 19.84 0.62 -1.05
CA TYR A 140 21.24 0.47 -0.65
C TYR A 140 22.16 1.36 -1.51
N GLY A 141 23.17 1.96 -0.87
CA GLY A 141 24.08 2.91 -1.52
C GLY A 141 23.53 4.32 -1.71
N LYS A 142 22.28 4.59 -1.27
CA LYS A 142 21.62 5.92 -1.37
C LYS A 142 21.72 6.50 -2.79
N PRO A 143 21.22 5.77 -3.81
CA PRO A 143 21.37 6.18 -5.20
C PRO A 143 20.73 7.56 -5.40
N ARG A 144 21.44 8.42 -6.11
CA ARG A 144 20.99 9.77 -6.45
C ARG A 144 21.57 10.19 -7.79
N TRP A 145 20.91 11.12 -8.44
CA TRP A 145 21.51 11.82 -9.58
C TRP A 145 22.71 12.64 -9.08
N ALA A 146 23.89 12.38 -9.62
CA ALA A 146 25.12 13.05 -9.23
C ALA A 146 25.52 14.09 -10.29
N ARG A 147 24.98 15.30 -10.16
CA ARG A 147 25.27 16.46 -11.02
C ARG A 147 25.65 17.67 -10.17
N VAL A 148 26.37 18.60 -10.78
CA VAL A 148 26.73 19.87 -10.16
C VAL A 148 25.47 20.77 -10.10
N PRO A 149 25.12 21.38 -8.95
CA PRO A 149 24.01 22.32 -8.87
C PRO A 149 24.23 23.56 -9.77
N PRO A 150 23.16 24.17 -10.33
CA PRO A 150 21.76 23.73 -10.28
C PRO A 150 21.54 22.46 -11.10
N MET A 151 20.80 21.50 -10.53
CA MET A 151 20.53 20.22 -11.18
C MET A 151 19.23 20.30 -11.98
N THR A 152 19.32 19.99 -13.27
CA THR A 152 18.14 19.77 -14.12
C THR A 152 18.18 18.35 -14.66
N LEU A 153 17.06 17.64 -14.54
CA LEU A 153 16.82 16.33 -15.15
C LEU A 153 15.84 16.48 -16.30
N THR A 154 16.15 15.85 -17.43
CA THR A 154 15.24 15.84 -18.58
C THR A 154 14.32 14.63 -18.54
N TYR A 155 13.06 14.79 -18.96
CA TYR A 155 12.14 13.67 -19.11
C TYR A 155 11.48 13.68 -20.48
N SER A 156 11.12 12.49 -20.97
CA SER A 156 10.46 12.34 -22.27
C SER A 156 9.52 11.14 -22.28
N PHE A 157 8.48 11.22 -23.12
CA PHE A 157 7.49 10.17 -23.32
C PHE A 157 7.83 9.34 -24.55
N SER A 158 7.71 8.02 -24.45
CA SER A 158 7.84 7.13 -25.61
C SER A 158 6.79 7.50 -26.65
N ARG A 159 7.11 7.37 -27.95
CA ARG A 159 6.13 7.59 -29.03
C ARG A 159 5.30 6.35 -29.29
N GLU A 160 5.89 5.18 -29.06
CA GLU A 160 5.34 3.86 -29.38
C GLU A 160 4.55 3.27 -28.20
N ASN A 161 4.96 3.60 -26.97
CA ASN A 161 4.43 3.02 -25.75
C ASN A 161 3.57 4.03 -24.99
N MET A 162 2.54 4.56 -25.66
CA MET A 162 1.55 5.45 -25.05
C MET A 162 0.17 4.79 -25.04
N ILE A 163 -0.75 5.35 -24.25
CA ILE A 163 -2.15 4.96 -24.23
C ILE A 163 -3.01 6.01 -24.93
N GLU A 164 -4.03 5.55 -25.65
CA GLU A 164 -4.98 6.41 -26.37
C GLU A 164 -6.15 6.85 -25.48
N SER A 165 -6.35 6.20 -24.33
CA SER A 165 -7.45 6.45 -23.41
C SER A 165 -7.37 7.81 -22.71
N LEU A 166 -6.21 8.47 -22.71
CA LEU A 166 -6.00 9.79 -22.11
C LEU A 166 -5.45 10.78 -23.13
N ASN A 167 -5.90 12.03 -23.04
CA ASN A 167 -5.38 13.10 -23.87
C ASN A 167 -3.91 13.39 -23.52
N SER A 168 -3.05 13.52 -24.53
CA SER A 168 -1.63 13.82 -24.35
C SER A 168 -1.38 15.10 -23.52
N SER A 169 -2.18 16.15 -23.70
CA SER A 169 -2.05 17.40 -22.94
C SER A 169 -2.42 17.22 -21.46
N GLU A 170 -3.46 16.44 -21.17
CA GLU A 170 -3.87 16.13 -19.79
C GLU A 170 -2.80 15.29 -19.09
N MET A 171 -2.25 14.30 -19.79
CA MET A 171 -1.16 13.48 -19.32
C MET A 171 0.09 14.32 -19.04
N LYS A 172 0.55 15.13 -19.99
CA LYS A 172 1.70 16.04 -19.79
C LYS A 172 1.49 16.95 -18.58
N SER A 173 0.29 17.50 -18.42
CA SER A 173 -0.07 18.33 -17.26
C SER A 173 -0.01 17.56 -15.93
N VAL A 174 -0.35 16.27 -15.93
CA VAL A 174 -0.20 15.40 -14.74
C VAL A 174 1.26 15.25 -14.35
N PHE A 175 2.14 14.93 -15.30
CA PHE A 175 3.56 14.76 -15.02
C PHE A 175 4.23 16.07 -14.62
N GLU A 176 3.87 17.19 -15.25
CA GLU A 176 4.36 18.51 -14.85
C GLU A 176 4.04 18.79 -13.37
N ARG A 177 2.80 18.52 -12.94
CA ARG A 177 2.41 18.67 -11.53
C ARG A 177 3.14 17.69 -10.61
N ALA A 178 3.30 16.43 -11.01
CA ALA A 178 4.00 15.42 -10.22
C ALA A 178 5.47 15.78 -10.02
N PHE A 179 6.19 16.18 -11.08
CA PHE A 179 7.56 16.68 -10.99
C PHE A 179 7.66 17.97 -10.18
N SER A 180 6.72 18.90 -10.36
CA SER A 180 6.69 20.17 -9.61
C SER A 180 6.57 19.96 -8.10
N ARG A 181 5.83 18.93 -7.65
CA ARG A 181 5.74 18.60 -6.22
C ARG A 181 7.09 18.23 -5.65
N TRP A 182 7.84 17.36 -6.31
CA TRP A 182 9.18 17.01 -5.88
C TRP A 182 10.14 18.20 -5.99
N ALA A 183 10.13 18.94 -7.10
CA ALA A 183 10.96 20.14 -7.28
C ALA A 183 10.71 21.23 -6.21
N SER A 184 9.50 21.27 -5.63
CA SER A 184 9.18 22.22 -4.56
C SER A 184 9.94 21.97 -3.25
N VAL A 185 10.44 20.74 -3.03
CA VAL A 185 11.07 20.34 -1.76
C VAL A 185 12.57 20.05 -1.87
N ILE A 186 13.13 19.89 -3.07
CA ILE A 186 14.57 19.69 -3.33
C ILE A 186 15.13 20.65 -4.38
N PRO A 187 16.45 20.89 -4.44
CA PRO A 187 17.06 21.76 -5.45
C PRO A 187 17.27 21.05 -6.80
N VAL A 188 16.22 20.41 -7.32
CA VAL A 188 16.22 19.70 -8.62
C VAL A 188 15.08 20.21 -9.48
N ASN A 189 15.41 20.60 -10.71
CA ASN A 189 14.45 21.01 -11.73
C ASN A 189 14.20 19.87 -12.71
N PHE A 190 13.02 19.86 -13.32
CA PHE A 190 12.64 18.89 -14.34
C PHE A 190 12.21 19.62 -15.60
N THR A 191 12.60 19.13 -16.77
CA THR A 191 12.26 19.74 -18.05
C THR A 191 11.92 18.67 -19.08
N GLU A 192 10.78 18.82 -19.74
CA GLU A 192 10.39 17.93 -20.82
C GLU A 192 11.32 18.13 -22.03
N THR A 193 11.69 17.04 -22.71
CA THR A 193 12.41 17.06 -23.97
C THR A 193 11.77 16.14 -25.00
N GLU A 194 11.87 16.51 -26.27
CA GLU A 194 11.42 15.69 -27.41
C GLU A 194 12.40 14.56 -27.75
N ASP A 195 13.64 14.63 -27.25
CA ASP A 195 14.65 13.60 -27.45
C ASP A 195 14.56 12.51 -26.38
N PHE A 196 13.72 11.51 -26.66
CA PHE A 196 13.56 10.34 -25.80
C PHE A 196 14.86 9.52 -25.64
N GLY A 197 15.77 9.56 -26.63
CA GLY A 197 17.01 8.79 -26.60
C GLY A 197 17.97 9.29 -25.52
N SER A 198 18.10 10.61 -25.40
CA SER A 198 19.01 11.28 -24.45
C SER A 198 18.36 11.75 -23.16
N ALA A 199 17.03 11.62 -23.01
CA ALA A 199 16.34 11.97 -21.77
C ALA A 199 16.85 11.17 -20.57
N ASP A 200 17.00 11.84 -19.42
CA ASP A 200 17.38 11.19 -18.15
C ASP A 200 16.28 10.26 -17.66
N ILE A 201 15.02 10.68 -17.83
CA ILE A 201 13.83 9.96 -17.38
C ILE A 201 12.98 9.60 -18.59
N LYS A 202 12.69 8.31 -18.75
CA LYS A 202 12.01 7.76 -19.94
C LYS A 202 10.70 7.11 -19.54
N ILE A 203 9.60 7.73 -19.95
CA ILE A 203 8.25 7.36 -19.52
C ILE A 203 7.54 6.58 -20.64
N GLY A 204 6.91 5.46 -20.30
CA GLY A 204 6.09 4.69 -21.23
C GLY A 204 5.10 3.74 -20.57
N PHE A 205 4.13 3.28 -21.34
CA PHE A 205 3.06 2.36 -20.97
C PHE A 205 3.24 1.04 -21.71
N TYR A 206 3.50 -0.04 -20.98
CA TYR A 206 3.88 -1.34 -21.51
C TYR A 206 2.90 -2.43 -21.08
N SER A 207 2.92 -3.57 -21.76
CA SER A 207 2.08 -4.72 -21.40
C SER A 207 2.94 -5.96 -21.21
N GLY A 208 2.61 -6.77 -20.20
CA GLY A 208 3.28 -8.06 -19.99
C GLY A 208 4.80 -7.94 -19.88
N ASP A 209 5.50 -8.92 -20.44
CA ASP A 209 6.96 -8.85 -20.63
C ASP A 209 7.31 -7.78 -21.67
N HIS A 210 8.11 -6.80 -21.22
CA HIS A 210 8.56 -5.66 -22.02
C HIS A 210 10.09 -5.50 -21.96
N GLY A 211 10.81 -6.59 -21.69
CA GLY A 211 12.25 -6.68 -21.92
C GLY A 211 13.15 -6.10 -20.84
N ASP A 212 12.59 -5.77 -19.66
CA ASP A 212 13.35 -5.29 -18.51
C ASP A 212 13.43 -6.29 -17.34
N GLY A 213 12.81 -7.46 -17.48
CA GLY A 213 12.79 -8.52 -16.47
C GLY A 213 11.67 -8.40 -15.44
N GLU A 214 10.86 -7.33 -15.48
CA GLU A 214 9.77 -7.07 -14.54
C GLU A 214 8.42 -7.03 -15.29
N PRO A 215 7.87 -8.17 -15.74
CA PRO A 215 6.66 -8.18 -16.54
C PRO A 215 5.44 -7.63 -15.78
N PHE A 216 4.62 -6.86 -16.49
CA PHE A 216 3.32 -6.42 -16.00
C PHE A 216 2.29 -7.55 -15.98
N ASP A 217 1.28 -7.46 -15.12
CA ASP A 217 0.39 -8.57 -14.78
C ASP A 217 -1.09 -8.36 -15.13
N GLY A 218 -1.45 -7.19 -15.67
CA GLY A 218 -2.77 -6.95 -16.26
C GLY A 218 -3.58 -5.94 -15.47
N VAL A 219 -4.89 -6.16 -15.36
CA VAL A 219 -5.78 -5.20 -14.70
C VAL A 219 -5.65 -5.35 -13.18
N LEU A 220 -5.27 -4.28 -12.52
CA LEU A 220 -4.86 -4.28 -11.11
C LEU A 220 -3.66 -5.20 -10.85
N GLY A 221 -3.15 -5.16 -9.62
CA GLY A 221 -1.90 -5.82 -9.28
C GLY A 221 -0.75 -4.84 -9.32
N VAL A 222 0.18 -4.99 -10.27
CA VAL A 222 1.29 -4.06 -10.44
C VAL A 222 0.90 -2.92 -11.38
N LEU A 223 0.81 -1.72 -10.81
CA LEU A 223 0.40 -0.51 -11.53
C LEU A 223 1.51 0.07 -12.41
N ALA A 224 2.74 0.07 -11.89
CA ALA A 224 3.89 0.72 -12.49
C ALA A 224 5.17 0.25 -11.79
N HIS A 225 6.33 0.54 -12.40
CA HIS A 225 7.61 0.51 -11.72
C HIS A 225 8.59 1.53 -12.32
N ALA A 226 9.54 1.96 -11.50
CA ALA A 226 10.61 2.86 -11.90
C ALA A 226 11.98 2.36 -11.44
N PHE A 227 13.00 2.69 -12.23
CA PHE A 227 14.37 2.32 -11.96
C PHE A 227 15.13 3.50 -11.36
N SER A 228 15.70 3.25 -10.17
CA SER A 228 16.48 4.24 -9.42
C SER A 228 17.61 4.90 -10.22
N PRO A 229 18.07 6.08 -9.78
CA PRO A 229 19.20 6.76 -10.41
C PRO A 229 20.41 5.84 -10.62
N GLN A 230 21.11 5.92 -11.75
CA GLN A 230 20.93 6.87 -12.88
C GLN A 230 20.20 6.24 -14.07
N ASN A 231 19.34 5.24 -13.85
CA ASN A 231 18.67 4.53 -14.94
C ASN A 231 17.50 5.32 -15.53
N GLY A 232 16.57 5.78 -14.69
CA GLY A 232 15.50 6.70 -15.07
C GLY A 232 14.38 6.12 -15.94
N ARG A 233 14.37 4.82 -16.21
CA ARG A 233 13.20 4.16 -16.82
C ARG A 233 12.00 4.19 -15.88
N PHE A 234 10.83 4.50 -16.44
CA PHE A 234 9.60 4.72 -15.71
C PHE A 234 8.44 4.14 -16.52
N HIS A 235 7.97 2.97 -16.10
CA HIS A 235 7.01 2.17 -16.85
C HIS A 235 5.68 2.08 -16.11
N PHE A 236 4.58 2.21 -16.85
CA PHE A 236 3.22 2.00 -16.37
C PHE A 236 2.64 0.74 -17.01
N ASP A 237 1.80 0.01 -16.29
CA ASP A 237 1.02 -1.07 -16.90
C ASP A 237 -0.08 -0.46 -17.80
N ARG A 238 0.00 -0.75 -19.10
CA ARG A 238 -0.96 -0.30 -20.11
C ARG A 238 -2.35 -0.91 -19.90
N ALA A 239 -2.48 -2.04 -19.19
CA ALA A 239 -3.76 -2.71 -18.97
C ALA A 239 -4.68 -1.97 -17.99
N GLU A 240 -4.14 -1.05 -17.19
CA GLU A 240 -4.91 -0.36 -16.16
C GLU A 240 -5.90 0.66 -16.73
N THR A 241 -7.00 0.86 -15.99
CA THR A 241 -7.93 1.96 -16.26
C THR A 241 -7.39 3.26 -15.69
N TRP A 242 -6.42 3.86 -16.38
CA TRP A 242 -5.83 5.14 -15.99
C TRP A 242 -6.82 6.29 -16.11
N THR A 243 -6.86 7.15 -15.09
CA THR A 243 -7.61 8.40 -15.13
C THR A 243 -6.84 9.55 -14.49
N VAL A 244 -7.15 10.76 -14.96
CA VAL A 244 -6.71 12.04 -14.36
C VAL A 244 -7.84 12.73 -13.58
N ASP A 245 -9.06 12.24 -13.74
CA ASP A 245 -10.27 12.76 -13.10
C ASP A 245 -11.29 11.62 -12.85
N PHE A 246 -11.57 11.37 -11.56
CA PHE A 246 -12.57 10.39 -11.13
C PHE A 246 -14.02 10.85 -11.35
N GLU A 247 -14.23 12.11 -11.72
CA GLU A 247 -15.55 12.58 -12.12
C GLU A 247 -15.89 12.22 -13.57
N SER A 248 -14.93 12.21 -14.48
CA SER A 248 -15.13 11.76 -15.87
C SER A 248 -15.11 10.24 -16.01
N GLU A 249 -14.16 9.58 -15.35
CA GLU A 249 -14.05 8.11 -15.34
C GLU A 249 -14.81 7.55 -14.13
N LYS A 250 -15.77 6.63 -14.33
CA LYS A 250 -16.64 6.06 -13.27
C LYS A 250 -16.32 4.61 -12.91
N SER A 251 -15.40 3.97 -13.63
CA SER A 251 -14.94 2.62 -13.35
C SER A 251 -14.48 2.47 -11.91
N ARG A 252 -14.92 1.39 -11.26
CA ARG A 252 -14.58 1.09 -9.86
C ARG A 252 -13.11 0.70 -9.69
N VAL A 253 -12.47 0.27 -10.77
CA VAL A 253 -11.06 -0.13 -10.83
C VAL A 253 -10.16 0.99 -11.36
N ALA A 254 -10.70 2.20 -11.58
CA ALA A 254 -9.93 3.33 -12.08
C ALA A 254 -8.80 3.73 -11.12
N ILE A 255 -7.61 3.99 -11.69
CA ILE A 255 -6.38 4.36 -10.99
C ILE A 255 -6.00 5.80 -11.34
N ASP A 256 -5.72 6.63 -10.32
CA ASP A 256 -5.29 8.01 -10.51
C ASP A 256 -3.83 8.05 -10.99
N LEU A 257 -3.64 8.49 -12.24
CA LEU A 257 -2.32 8.55 -12.89
C LEU A 257 -1.35 9.46 -12.14
N GLU A 258 -1.83 10.58 -11.60
CA GLU A 258 -0.98 11.54 -10.88
C GLU A 258 -0.42 10.95 -9.58
N SER A 259 -1.19 10.12 -8.89
CA SER A 259 -0.79 9.45 -7.65
C SER A 259 0.31 8.44 -7.92
N VAL A 260 0.12 7.56 -8.91
CA VAL A 260 1.17 6.60 -9.31
C VAL A 260 2.38 7.36 -9.84
N ALA A 261 2.18 8.39 -10.65
CA ALA A 261 3.30 9.14 -11.19
C ALA A 261 4.15 9.82 -10.11
N THR A 262 3.49 10.42 -9.11
CA THR A 262 4.17 11.04 -7.97
C THR A 262 4.97 10.02 -7.16
N HIS A 263 4.44 8.81 -6.97
CA HIS A 263 5.13 7.69 -6.30
C HIS A 263 6.38 7.24 -7.06
N GLU A 264 6.24 6.89 -8.33
CA GLU A 264 7.35 6.38 -9.13
C GLU A 264 8.46 7.43 -9.33
N ILE A 265 8.14 8.74 -9.38
CA ILE A 265 9.17 9.79 -9.40
C ILE A 265 10.01 9.76 -8.11
N GLY A 266 9.45 9.35 -6.97
CA GLY A 266 10.24 9.13 -5.75
C GLY A 266 11.30 8.05 -5.93
N HIS A 267 10.97 6.95 -6.62
CA HIS A 267 11.96 5.92 -7.00
C HIS A 267 12.99 6.46 -8.01
N ILE A 268 12.55 7.25 -9.01
CA ILE A 268 13.46 7.94 -9.94
C ILE A 268 14.40 8.89 -9.20
N LEU A 269 14.03 9.38 -8.03
CA LEU A 269 14.88 10.20 -7.16
C LEU A 269 15.72 9.38 -6.18
N GLY A 270 15.49 8.07 -6.05
CA GLY A 270 16.26 7.15 -5.22
C GLY A 270 15.62 6.77 -3.88
N LEU A 271 14.36 7.13 -3.66
CA LEU A 271 13.60 6.69 -2.49
C LEU A 271 13.15 5.24 -2.62
N ALA A 272 13.19 4.49 -1.53
CA ALA A 272 12.55 3.19 -1.43
C ALA A 272 11.14 3.33 -0.83
N HIS A 273 10.40 2.22 -0.81
CA HIS A 273 9.07 2.19 -0.20
C HIS A 273 9.09 2.55 1.29
N SER A 274 8.10 3.36 1.69
CA SER A 274 7.85 3.75 3.07
C SER A 274 6.90 2.77 3.76
N SER A 275 7.08 2.58 5.07
CA SER A 275 6.14 1.86 5.93
C SER A 275 4.99 2.75 6.41
N VAL A 276 5.04 4.06 6.17
CA VAL A 276 4.01 5.03 6.57
C VAL A 276 2.89 5.06 5.54
N LYS A 277 1.71 4.51 5.89
CA LYS A 277 0.57 4.34 4.98
C LYS A 277 0.09 5.62 4.29
N GLU A 278 0.27 6.76 4.94
CA GLU A 278 -0.12 8.08 4.44
C GLU A 278 0.91 8.67 3.45
N ALA A 279 2.18 8.26 3.54
CA ALA A 279 3.28 8.76 2.70
C ALA A 279 3.09 8.33 1.24
N VAL A 280 3.40 9.21 0.29
CA VAL A 280 3.31 8.90 -1.15
C VAL A 280 4.09 7.63 -1.48
N MET A 281 5.26 7.43 -0.86
CA MET A 281 6.11 6.25 -1.07
C MET A 281 5.61 4.94 -0.42
N TYR A 282 4.43 4.90 0.21
CA TYR A 282 3.84 3.61 0.58
C TYR A 282 3.40 2.84 -0.69
N PRO A 283 3.72 1.54 -0.82
CA PRO A 283 3.67 0.83 -2.11
C PRO A 283 2.26 0.66 -2.68
N SER A 284 1.23 0.56 -1.85
CA SER A 284 -0.13 0.27 -2.32
C SER A 284 -0.94 1.53 -2.59
N LEU A 285 -1.72 1.51 -3.68
CA LEU A 285 -2.72 2.52 -4.03
C LEU A 285 -4.05 1.83 -4.32
N SER A 286 -5.07 2.12 -3.51
CA SER A 286 -6.40 1.61 -3.76
C SER A 286 -7.04 2.28 -4.99
N PRO A 287 -7.87 1.57 -5.78
CA PRO A 287 -8.65 2.20 -6.83
C PRO A 287 -9.51 3.34 -6.29
N ARG A 288 -9.81 4.32 -7.15
CA ARG A 288 -10.59 5.52 -6.79
C ARG A 288 -9.95 6.40 -5.72
N ARG A 289 -8.67 6.20 -5.39
CA ARG A 289 -7.95 7.00 -4.39
C ARG A 289 -6.95 7.93 -5.07
N LYS A 290 -6.96 9.18 -4.62
CA LYS A 290 -5.92 10.17 -4.95
C LYS A 290 -4.95 10.32 -3.78
N LYS A 291 -3.65 10.30 -4.06
CA LYS A 291 -2.56 10.34 -3.09
C LYS A 291 -1.34 11.04 -3.70
N VAL A 292 -1.46 12.35 -3.85
CA VAL A 292 -0.45 13.19 -4.53
C VAL A 292 0.32 14.10 -3.57
N ASP A 293 -0.16 14.28 -2.34
CA ASP A 293 0.42 15.22 -1.39
C ASP A 293 1.59 14.58 -0.65
N LEU A 294 2.81 15.09 -0.89
CA LEU A 294 4.01 14.67 -0.18
C LEU A 294 3.83 14.87 1.32
N LYS A 295 4.11 13.81 2.08
CA LYS A 295 4.11 13.81 3.54
C LYS A 295 5.51 14.05 4.07
N ARG A 296 5.57 14.30 5.38
CA ARG A 296 6.84 14.52 6.08
C ARG A 296 7.87 13.42 5.80
N ASP A 297 7.43 12.17 5.76
CA ASP A 297 8.26 11.00 5.45
C ASP A 297 8.88 11.11 4.04
N ASP A 298 8.06 11.42 3.03
CA ASP A 298 8.53 11.61 1.64
C ASP A 298 9.54 12.77 1.53
N VAL A 299 9.27 13.89 2.21
CA VAL A 299 10.10 15.10 2.15
C VAL A 299 11.43 14.93 2.87
N GLU A 300 11.41 14.40 4.10
CA GLU A 300 12.64 14.12 4.84
C GLU A 300 13.50 13.10 4.08
N GLY A 301 12.87 12.08 3.49
CA GLY A 301 13.53 11.12 2.62
C GLY A 301 14.26 11.81 1.48
N VAL A 302 13.55 12.52 0.62
CA VAL A 302 14.20 13.09 -0.58
C VAL A 302 15.24 14.15 -0.23
N GLN A 303 15.03 14.92 0.84
CA GLN A 303 15.98 15.95 1.28
C GLN A 303 17.27 15.37 1.87
N ALA A 304 17.26 14.17 2.45
CA ALA A 304 18.53 13.57 2.87
C ALA A 304 19.38 13.04 1.69
N LEU A 305 18.82 12.97 0.47
CA LEU A 305 19.58 12.69 -0.77
C LEU A 305 20.06 13.97 -1.47
N TYR A 306 19.22 15.01 -1.54
CA TYR A 306 19.47 16.19 -2.38
C TYR A 306 19.63 17.51 -1.62
N GLY A 307 19.37 17.51 -0.31
CA GLY A 307 19.21 18.73 0.48
C GLY A 307 17.85 19.41 0.25
N PRO A 308 17.48 20.38 1.11
CA PRO A 308 16.24 21.13 0.97
C PRO A 308 16.31 22.15 -0.17
N ASN A 309 15.19 22.37 -0.85
CA ASN A 309 15.03 23.56 -1.70
C ASN A 309 15.14 24.82 -0.81
N PRO A 310 15.97 25.83 -1.16
CA PRO A 310 16.11 27.06 -0.37
C PRO A 310 14.80 27.81 -0.12
N ASN A 311 13.80 27.65 -0.99
CA ASN A 311 12.49 28.27 -0.87
C ASN A 311 11.46 27.43 -0.09
N PHE A 312 11.81 26.20 0.30
CA PHE A 312 10.93 25.30 1.02
C PHE A 312 10.85 25.65 2.52
N LYS A 313 9.65 25.54 3.10
CA LYS A 313 9.41 25.74 4.54
C LYS A 313 8.58 24.59 5.10
N PHE A 314 9.10 23.85 6.08
CA PHE A 314 8.37 22.75 6.72
C PHE A 314 7.02 23.15 7.33
N SER A 315 6.86 24.41 7.74
CA SER A 315 5.60 24.91 8.30
C SER A 315 4.42 24.80 7.33
N SER A 316 4.65 24.95 6.02
CA SER A 316 3.58 24.84 5.02
C SER A 316 3.05 23.42 4.87
N LEU A 317 3.90 22.39 5.06
CA LEU A 317 3.46 20.99 5.09
C LEU A 317 2.63 20.67 6.34
N MET A 318 3.02 21.20 7.50
CA MET A 318 2.24 20.95 8.72
C MET A 318 0.85 21.59 8.66
N GLU A 319 0.73 22.77 8.05
CA GLU A 319 -0.57 23.42 7.83
C GLU A 319 -1.46 22.61 6.89
N SER A 320 -0.91 22.03 5.82
CA SER A 320 -1.66 21.19 4.88
C SER A 320 -2.14 19.89 5.55
N ASP A 321 -1.30 19.21 6.33
CA ASP A 321 -1.66 17.99 7.05
C ASP A 321 -2.75 18.22 8.11
N ILE A 322 -2.69 19.35 8.83
CA ILE A 322 -3.75 19.73 9.79
C ILE A 322 -5.06 20.01 9.06
N SER A 323 -5.01 20.70 7.92
CA SER A 323 -6.18 21.01 7.09
C SER A 323 -6.83 19.73 6.55
N SER A 324 -6.03 18.80 6.00
CA SER A 324 -6.54 17.53 5.47
C SER A 324 -7.19 16.68 6.57
N ASN A 325 -6.57 16.61 7.75
CA ASN A 325 -7.13 15.87 8.88
C ASN A 325 -8.45 16.49 9.40
N ARG A 326 -8.59 17.82 9.39
CA ARG A 326 -9.85 18.50 9.73
C ARG A 326 -10.95 18.27 8.69
N ALA A 327 -10.60 18.25 7.40
CA ALA A 327 -11.55 17.96 6.33
C ALA A 327 -12.11 16.54 6.43
N VAL A 328 -11.26 15.55 6.73
CA VAL A 328 -11.69 14.16 6.99
C VAL A 328 -12.58 14.07 8.24
N GLY A 329 -12.24 14.80 9.31
CA GLY A 329 -13.05 14.86 10.53
C GLY A 329 -14.45 15.46 10.36
N LEU A 330 -14.64 16.37 9.39
CA LEU A 330 -15.94 16.98 9.08
C LEU A 330 -16.85 16.09 8.20
N GLN A 331 -16.30 15.08 7.52
CA GLN A 331 -17.09 14.11 6.73
C GLN A 331 -17.70 12.98 7.58
N ILE A 332 -17.20 12.74 8.79
CA ILE A 332 -17.82 11.80 9.75
C ILE A 332 -18.94 12.55 10.50
N ARG A 333 -20.12 12.66 9.87
CA ARG A 333 -21.32 13.14 10.58
C ARG A 333 -21.76 12.09 11.61
N PRO A 334 -21.98 12.44 12.90
CA PRO A 334 -22.57 11.51 13.84
C PRO A 334 -24.03 11.27 13.45
N SER A 335 -24.39 9.99 13.33
CA SER A 335 -25.77 9.53 13.20
C SER A 335 -26.63 10.17 14.29
N ARG A 336 -27.61 10.98 13.88
CA ARG A 336 -28.60 11.58 14.77
C ARG A 336 -29.45 10.46 15.37
N ARG A 337 -29.13 10.02 16.59
CA ARG A 337 -30.11 9.41 17.48
C ARG A 337 -31.11 10.49 17.91
N THR A 338 -32.37 10.31 17.54
CA THR A 338 -33.50 11.08 18.04
C THR A 338 -33.63 10.83 19.54
N CYS A 339 -33.41 11.86 20.36
CA CYS A 339 -33.74 11.82 21.78
C CYS A 339 -35.01 12.65 22.01
N GLY A 340 -36.01 12.01 22.62
CA GLY A 340 -37.31 12.58 22.92
C GLY A 340 -37.23 13.78 23.86
N LYS A 341 -38.21 14.67 23.70
CA LYS A 341 -38.44 15.84 24.56
C LYS A 341 -38.58 15.39 26.02
N PHE A 342 -37.79 15.98 26.92
CA PHE A 342 -38.14 16.07 28.32
C PHE A 342 -37.98 17.51 28.82
N SER A 343 -38.95 17.87 29.65
CA SER A 343 -39.37 19.21 30.01
C SER A 343 -38.38 19.96 30.88
N ARG A 344 -38.35 21.28 30.66
CA ARG A 344 -37.58 22.30 31.36
C ARG A 344 -38.09 22.47 32.80
N ALA A 345 -37.26 22.18 33.80
CA ALA A 345 -37.41 22.70 35.15
C ALA A 345 -36.23 23.64 35.46
N ARG A 346 -36.56 24.90 35.73
CA ARG A 346 -35.68 25.98 36.17
C ARG A 346 -35.43 25.79 37.66
N ASN A 347 -34.18 25.84 38.12
CA ASN A 347 -33.86 26.32 39.46
C ASN A 347 -32.56 27.14 39.40
N ASN A 348 -32.68 28.37 39.88
CA ASN A 348 -31.60 29.30 40.16
C ASN A 348 -30.85 28.80 41.40
N GLU A 349 -29.53 28.85 41.38
CA GLU A 349 -28.76 29.17 42.59
C GLU A 349 -27.37 29.73 42.24
N THR A 350 -26.98 30.64 43.10
CA THR A 350 -25.93 31.65 43.02
C THR A 350 -24.56 31.17 43.49
N GLY A 351 -23.49 31.67 42.85
CA GLY A 351 -22.36 32.28 43.58
C GLY A 351 -21.00 31.56 43.61
N ARG A 352 -19.97 32.34 43.24
CA ARG A 352 -18.51 32.25 43.57
C ARG A 352 -17.78 31.06 42.93
N GLY A 353 -16.65 31.19 42.23
CA GLY A 353 -15.55 32.14 42.31
C GLY A 353 -14.28 31.38 42.74
N LEU A 354 -13.36 31.11 41.80
CA LEU A 354 -11.94 30.69 41.93
C LEU A 354 -11.51 30.21 40.52
N GLY A 355 -10.40 30.59 39.88
CA GLY A 355 -9.17 31.19 40.37
C GLY A 355 -7.97 30.29 40.06
N LYS A 356 -7.47 30.35 38.80
CA LYS A 356 -6.07 30.12 38.33
C LYS A 356 -5.29 28.80 38.60
N GLN A 357 -4.38 28.55 37.65
CA GLN A 357 -3.17 27.70 37.65
C GLN A 357 -3.34 26.19 37.41
N PHE A 358 -2.73 25.65 36.35
CA PHE A 358 -1.33 25.20 36.36
C PHE A 358 -0.78 24.98 34.95
N THR A 359 0.45 25.43 34.75
CA THR A 359 1.27 25.30 33.54
C THR A 359 2.38 24.27 33.80
N LYS A 360 2.89 23.67 32.70
CA LYS A 360 4.29 23.28 32.49
C LYS A 360 4.68 21.82 32.83
N TYR A 361 4.94 21.03 31.79
CA TYR A 361 6.05 20.07 31.76
C TYR A 361 6.64 20.01 30.34
N PHE A 362 7.82 20.61 30.17
CA PHE A 362 8.79 20.32 29.11
C PHE A 362 10.09 19.99 29.85
N ARG A 363 10.67 18.81 29.60
CA ARG A 363 12.04 18.50 30.06
C ARG A 363 12.79 17.80 28.94
N PHE A 364 13.90 18.45 28.59
CA PHE A 364 14.98 17.98 27.73
C PHE A 364 15.57 16.66 28.21
N TYR A 365 16.00 15.81 27.26
CA TYR A 365 17.15 14.93 27.43
C TYR A 365 18.10 15.17 26.25
N ARG A 366 19.34 15.51 26.61
CA ARG A 366 20.52 15.69 25.77
C ARG A 366 21.62 14.94 26.51
N ASP A 367 22.20 13.92 25.89
CA ASP A 367 23.49 13.28 26.21
C ASP A 367 23.91 12.61 24.90
N GLU A 368 24.83 13.16 24.10
CA GLU A 368 26.29 13.05 24.19
C GLU A 368 26.83 11.62 24.34
N TYR A 369 27.25 11.03 23.22
CA TYR A 369 28.34 10.06 23.19
C TYR A 369 29.23 10.33 21.97
N PHE A 370 30.37 10.95 22.24
CA PHE A 370 31.60 10.88 21.44
C PHE A 370 32.36 9.62 21.85
N TYR A 371 32.81 8.80 20.91
CA TYR A 371 34.13 8.16 20.96
C TYR A 371 34.63 7.87 19.54
N SER A 372 35.91 8.20 19.37
CA SER A 372 36.75 8.07 18.20
C SER A 372 37.13 6.61 17.88
N LEU A 373 37.08 6.23 16.60
CA LEU A 373 38.23 5.91 15.74
C LEU A 373 37.75 5.62 14.31
#